data_AF-A0A0A1WWR6-F1
#
_entry.id   AF-A0A0A1WWR6-F1
#
_cell.length_a   1.000
_cell.length_b   1.000
_cell.length_c   1.000
_cell.angle_alpha   90.00
_cell.angle_beta   90.00
_cell.angle_gamma   90.00
#
_symmetry.space_group_name_H-M   'P 1'
#
loop_
_entity.id
_entity.type
_entity.pdbx_description
1 polymer ?
#
loop_
_entity_poly.entity_id
_entity_poly.type
_entity_poly.pdbx_seq_one_letter_code
_entity_poly.pdbx_strand_id
1 'polypeptide(L)'
;MNPLRGSLASIPGALSSFFSESASSLLQQNSFSSNVPGAHDDDVSSTASQSDKSYPIPSSLVKEQWRLIFTSDANVQDLEAAIAHCRDLVMLSDECSEERRWLVRHLVDLRYSLKELQSAECDPLEIAPHVKTVVGHHFNVQRSGHIGARQYCDHCSGLIWRMIQACYVCTDCNFIAHQKCVDSIIRICAHVVASERRYPINEICPEIGLAAQRYKCPECGILLNFKNSWIEPRLCDYSGLYYCPNCHWNDYSIIPARVVHNWDFTQCKVSRAALQEINLFYEKPLIKLEEANPKLFVFLEKLGTVKKLRQNLFYMRKYLLECRSATEEKLLDKQIANHLNNENIGANESRRHLIQSTEFYSISDLELIEKGILVDYLQKVFNVFDQHIRSCELCRAKAYICEICDNNEVIFPFDDGCIMCIKCNSIYHRVCMTRKNMSCPKCLRLQERKSLLTIENADDVSDKEDM
;
A
#
# COMPACT_ATOMS: atom_id res chain seq x y z
N MET A 1 50.90 6.73 -41.75
CA MET A 1 50.49 7.55 -42.91
C MET A 1 48.98 7.43 -43.07
N ASN A 2 48.28 8.54 -42.94
CA ASN A 2 46.89 8.77 -43.38
C ASN A 2 46.98 9.41 -44.80
N PRO A 3 45.92 9.66 -45.62
CA PRO A 3 44.47 9.56 -45.34
C PRO A 3 43.52 9.23 -46.55
N LEU A 4 42.20 9.36 -46.31
CA LEU A 4 41.10 9.90 -47.16
C LEU A 4 40.00 8.98 -47.77
N ARG A 5 38.80 9.12 -47.17
CA ARG A 5 37.43 9.38 -47.71
C ARG A 5 36.79 8.47 -48.77
N GLY A 6 35.56 8.01 -48.48
CA GLY A 6 34.56 7.69 -49.51
C GLY A 6 33.31 6.91 -49.07
N SER A 7 32.26 7.64 -48.69
CA SER A 7 30.82 7.42 -48.92
C SER A 7 30.05 6.15 -48.46
N LEU A 8 28.93 6.48 -47.81
CA LEU A 8 27.76 5.69 -47.44
C LEU A 8 27.01 5.12 -48.67
N ALA A 9 26.63 3.84 -48.62
CA ALA A 9 25.39 3.29 -49.19
C ALA A 9 25.25 1.80 -48.81
N SER A 10 24.04 1.40 -48.37
CA SER A 10 23.39 0.08 -48.52
C SER A 10 22.76 -0.46 -47.23
N ILE A 11 21.55 0.00 -46.87
CA ILE A 11 20.54 -0.85 -46.20
C ILE A 11 19.16 -0.51 -46.81
N PRO A 12 18.38 -1.49 -47.32
CA PRO A 12 17.08 -1.25 -47.97
C PRO A 12 16.00 -0.78 -47.01
N GLY A 13 15.14 0.10 -47.51
CA GLY A 13 13.96 0.61 -46.82
C GLY A 13 12.82 -0.41 -46.72
N ALA A 14 12.36 -0.61 -45.49
CA ALA A 14 10.98 -0.88 -45.11
C ALA A 14 10.91 -0.74 -43.59
N LEU A 15 10.08 0.19 -43.09
CA LEU A 15 9.57 0.38 -41.71
C LEU A 15 9.40 1.88 -41.38
N SER A 16 8.74 2.64 -42.25
CA SER A 16 8.37 4.04 -41.97
C SER A 16 6.90 4.36 -42.26
N SER A 17 6.00 3.38 -42.16
CA SER A 17 4.57 3.63 -42.46
C SER A 17 3.63 2.66 -41.76
N PHE A 18 3.61 2.65 -40.41
CA PHE A 18 2.62 1.87 -39.63
C PHE A 18 2.09 2.53 -38.34
N PHE A 19 2.22 3.86 -38.18
CA PHE A 19 1.63 4.56 -37.02
C PHE A 19 0.64 5.68 -37.36
N SER A 20 0.19 5.80 -38.61
CA SER A 20 -0.75 6.87 -38.99
C SER A 20 -2.20 6.43 -39.24
N GLU A 21 -2.56 5.15 -39.11
CA GLU A 21 -3.93 4.67 -39.43
C GLU A 21 -4.82 4.34 -38.21
N SER A 22 -4.28 4.38 -36.99
CA SER A 22 -5.04 4.04 -35.77
C SER A 22 -5.96 5.17 -35.27
N ALA A 23 -5.84 6.39 -35.80
CA ALA A 23 -6.68 7.54 -35.41
C ALA A 23 -7.88 7.76 -36.34
N SER A 24 -7.78 7.34 -37.61
CA SER A 24 -8.84 7.60 -38.62
C SER A 24 -9.89 6.50 -38.73
N SER A 25 -9.61 5.29 -38.20
CA SER A 25 -10.51 4.13 -38.28
C SER A 25 -11.62 4.11 -37.21
N LEU A 26 -11.56 5.01 -36.21
CA LEU A 26 -12.59 5.13 -35.16
C LEU A 26 -13.76 6.05 -35.52
N LEU A 27 -13.72 6.74 -36.67
CA LEU A 27 -14.76 7.71 -37.08
C LEU A 27 -15.70 7.22 -38.19
N GLN A 28 -15.59 5.97 -38.66
CA GLN A 28 -16.32 5.51 -39.86
C GLN A 28 -17.21 4.27 -39.67
N GLN A 29 -17.69 3.99 -38.45
CA GLN A 29 -18.67 2.91 -38.22
C GLN A 29 -19.95 3.34 -37.50
N ASN A 30 -20.27 4.64 -37.44
CA ASN A 30 -21.50 5.14 -36.82
C ASN A 30 -22.47 5.82 -37.79
N SER A 31 -22.70 5.21 -38.95
CA SER A 31 -23.79 5.65 -39.84
C SER A 31 -24.34 4.51 -40.69
N PHE A 32 -25.13 3.62 -40.09
CA PHE A 32 -26.18 2.90 -40.82
C PHE A 32 -27.41 2.72 -39.93
N SER A 33 -28.44 3.51 -40.21
CA SER A 33 -29.80 3.32 -39.73
C SER A 33 -30.47 2.18 -40.51
N SER A 34 -31.12 1.23 -39.83
CA SER A 34 -32.24 0.49 -40.41
C SER A 34 -33.20 0.00 -39.31
N ASN A 35 -34.47 0.36 -39.49
CA ASN A 35 -35.64 -0.10 -38.74
C ASN A 35 -35.88 -1.61 -38.90
N VAL A 36 -36.47 -2.25 -37.88
CA VAL A 36 -37.69 -3.11 -37.88
C VAL A 36 -37.79 -3.90 -36.54
N PRO A 37 -38.99 -4.25 -36.04
CA PRO A 37 -39.32 -4.23 -34.61
C PRO A 37 -39.52 -5.61 -33.91
N GLY A 38 -39.44 -5.58 -32.58
CA GLY A 38 -40.33 -6.30 -31.64
C GLY A 38 -40.01 -7.75 -31.25
N ALA A 39 -39.65 -7.98 -29.97
CA ALA A 39 -40.21 -9.01 -29.10
C ALA A 39 -39.68 -8.91 -27.64
N HIS A 40 -40.63 -8.88 -26.69
CA HIS A 40 -40.58 -9.22 -25.26
C HIS A 40 -39.80 -10.52 -24.95
N ASP A 41 -39.32 -10.87 -23.76
CA ASP A 41 -39.32 -10.35 -22.39
C ASP A 41 -38.18 -11.09 -21.62
N ASP A 42 -37.91 -10.62 -20.41
CA ASP A 42 -37.46 -11.36 -19.23
C ASP A 42 -36.09 -11.02 -18.61
N ASP A 43 -36.28 -10.56 -17.38
CA ASP A 43 -35.43 -9.93 -16.40
C ASP A 43 -34.70 -11.00 -15.58
N VAL A 44 -33.37 -10.96 -15.56
CA VAL A 44 -32.58 -11.55 -14.46
C VAL A 44 -31.45 -10.57 -14.11
N SER A 45 -31.73 -9.81 -13.06
CA SER A 45 -30.77 -9.02 -12.30
C SER A 45 -29.61 -9.88 -11.81
N SER A 46 -28.42 -9.61 -12.33
CA SER A 46 -27.16 -10.03 -11.72
C SER A 46 -26.27 -8.79 -11.60
N THR A 47 -26.29 -8.20 -10.40
CA THR A 47 -25.33 -7.21 -9.92
C THR A 47 -23.94 -7.83 -9.88
N ALA A 48 -23.23 -7.79 -11.02
CA ALA A 48 -21.79 -7.99 -11.05
C ALA A 48 -21.14 -6.70 -10.54
N SER A 49 -20.59 -6.77 -9.33
CA SER A 49 -19.71 -5.74 -8.76
C SER A 49 -18.64 -5.37 -9.78
N GLN A 50 -18.73 -4.15 -10.31
CA GLN A 50 -17.75 -3.57 -11.21
C GLN A 50 -16.41 -3.53 -10.49
N SER A 51 -15.50 -4.41 -10.87
CA SER A 51 -14.09 -4.33 -10.49
C SER A 51 -13.55 -2.96 -10.90
N ASP A 52 -12.96 -2.22 -9.97
CA ASP A 52 -12.30 -0.93 -10.19
C ASP A 52 -11.29 -1.02 -11.35
N LYS A 53 -11.68 -0.53 -12.54
CA LYS A 53 -10.81 -0.50 -13.72
C LYS A 53 -10.13 0.85 -13.78
N SER A 54 -8.88 0.95 -13.34
CA SER A 54 -8.07 2.15 -13.52
C SER A 54 -7.65 2.32 -14.99
N TYR A 55 -8.53 2.90 -15.81
CA TYR A 55 -8.18 3.34 -17.17
C TYR A 55 -7.34 4.62 -17.13
N PRO A 56 -6.31 4.76 -18.00
CA PRO A 56 -5.47 5.97 -18.09
C PRO A 56 -6.26 7.27 -18.23
N ILE A 57 -7.35 7.20 -19.00
CA ILE A 57 -8.41 8.19 -19.14
C ILE A 57 -9.71 7.37 -19.27
N PRO A 58 -10.77 7.68 -18.52
CA PRO A 58 -12.09 7.07 -18.71
C PRO A 58 -12.53 7.18 -20.18
N SER A 59 -13.16 6.13 -20.74
CA SER A 59 -13.50 6.08 -22.18
C SER A 59 -14.38 7.24 -22.66
N SER A 60 -15.15 7.84 -21.77
CA SER A 60 -15.95 9.04 -21.98
C SER A 60 -15.13 10.32 -22.17
N LEU A 61 -13.94 10.41 -21.56
CA LEU A 61 -13.05 11.57 -21.57
C LEU A 61 -11.97 11.48 -22.66
N VAL A 62 -11.91 10.40 -23.43
CA VAL A 62 -10.95 10.22 -24.55
C VAL A 62 -11.08 11.32 -25.60
N LYS A 63 -12.28 11.90 -25.78
CA LYS A 63 -12.48 13.03 -26.69
C LYS A 63 -11.81 14.32 -26.21
N GLU A 64 -11.52 14.44 -24.91
CA GLU A 64 -10.86 15.60 -24.30
C GLU A 64 -9.36 15.38 -24.07
N GLN A 65 -8.82 14.23 -24.51
CA GLN A 65 -7.46 13.77 -24.27
C GLN A 65 -6.36 14.79 -24.64
N TRP A 66 -6.58 15.57 -25.69
CA TRP A 66 -5.65 16.59 -26.21
C TRP A 66 -5.57 17.84 -25.32
N ARG A 67 -6.57 18.10 -24.47
CA ARG A 67 -6.57 19.18 -23.47
C ARG A 67 -6.20 18.71 -22.06
N LEU A 68 -6.16 17.39 -21.85
CA LEU A 68 -5.90 16.75 -20.56
C LEU A 68 -4.53 16.05 -20.50
N ILE A 69 -3.87 15.82 -21.64
CA ILE A 69 -2.48 15.32 -21.69
C ILE A 69 -1.56 16.49 -22.05
N PHE A 70 -0.70 16.85 -21.11
CA PHE A 70 0.29 17.90 -21.27
C PHE A 70 1.56 17.40 -21.93
N THR A 71 2.09 18.17 -22.88
CA THR A 71 3.45 18.04 -23.39
C THR A 71 4.42 18.88 -22.54
N SER A 72 5.72 18.57 -22.59
CA SER A 72 6.79 19.24 -21.83
C SER A 72 6.92 20.75 -22.01
N ASP A 73 6.18 21.36 -22.94
CA ASP A 73 6.40 22.72 -23.42
C ASP A 73 5.27 23.68 -23.00
N ALA A 74 4.36 23.24 -22.14
CA ALA A 74 3.24 24.05 -21.67
C ALA A 74 3.68 25.19 -20.75
N ASN A 75 3.20 26.40 -21.05
CA ASN A 75 3.46 27.58 -20.24
C ASN A 75 2.39 27.76 -19.14
N VAL A 76 2.56 28.76 -18.29
CA VAL A 76 1.63 29.11 -17.19
C VAL A 76 0.20 29.31 -17.71
N GLN A 77 0.01 29.97 -18.87
CA GLN A 77 -1.31 30.23 -19.44
C GLN A 77 -2.00 28.96 -19.95
N ASP A 78 -1.24 28.02 -20.50
CA ASP A 78 -1.76 26.72 -20.95
C ASP A 78 -2.26 25.89 -19.76
N LEU A 79 -1.53 25.89 -18.64
CA LEU A 79 -1.95 25.22 -17.41
C LEU A 79 -3.18 25.87 -16.80
N GLU A 80 -3.26 27.20 -16.75
CA GLU A 80 -4.45 27.91 -16.26
C GLU A 80 -5.70 27.57 -17.08
N ALA A 81 -5.57 27.52 -18.42
CA ALA A 81 -6.66 27.16 -19.31
C ALA A 81 -7.14 25.71 -19.10
N ALA A 82 -6.23 24.76 -18.91
CA ALA A 82 -6.62 23.38 -18.62
C ALA A 82 -7.20 23.21 -17.21
N ILE A 83 -6.72 23.96 -16.22
CA ILE A 83 -7.33 23.96 -14.88
C ILE A 83 -8.78 24.42 -14.95
N ALA A 84 -9.07 25.48 -15.72
CA ALA A 84 -10.43 25.96 -15.91
C ALA A 84 -11.30 24.88 -16.58
N HIS A 85 -10.83 24.32 -17.70
CA HIS A 85 -11.53 23.27 -18.43
C HIS A 85 -11.79 22.01 -17.57
N CYS A 86 -10.79 21.58 -16.81
CA CYS A 86 -10.90 20.44 -15.92
C CYS A 86 -11.90 20.69 -14.78
N ARG A 87 -11.95 21.91 -14.22
CA ARG A 87 -12.98 22.30 -13.24
C ARG A 87 -14.38 22.20 -13.83
N ASP A 88 -14.58 22.66 -15.05
CA ASP A 88 -15.89 22.59 -15.70
C ASP A 88 -16.34 21.15 -15.90
N LEU A 89 -15.44 20.26 -16.34
CA LEU A 89 -15.71 18.83 -16.45
C LEU A 89 -16.03 18.18 -15.09
N VAL A 90 -15.33 18.55 -14.01
CA VAL A 90 -15.64 18.07 -12.65
C VAL A 90 -17.07 18.45 -12.26
N MET A 91 -17.49 19.68 -12.56
CA MET A 91 -18.83 20.18 -12.23
C MET A 91 -19.93 19.52 -13.07
N LEU A 92 -19.62 19.12 -14.30
CA LEU A 92 -20.55 18.43 -15.20
C LEU A 92 -20.67 16.92 -14.94
N SER A 93 -19.69 16.33 -14.25
CA SER A 93 -19.67 14.91 -13.92
C SER A 93 -20.49 14.54 -12.68
N ASP A 94 -21.15 13.38 -12.73
CA ASP A 94 -21.97 12.86 -11.63
C ASP A 94 -21.16 12.70 -10.34
N GLU A 95 -21.80 12.95 -9.20
CA GLU A 95 -21.19 12.79 -7.88
C GLU A 95 -20.71 11.35 -7.66
N CYS A 96 -19.52 11.20 -7.07
CA CYS A 96 -18.86 9.91 -6.83
C CYS A 96 -18.56 9.03 -8.07
N SER A 97 -18.81 9.52 -9.29
CA SER A 97 -18.45 8.81 -10.53
C SER A 97 -16.94 8.59 -10.64
N GLU A 98 -16.55 7.54 -11.38
CA GLU A 98 -15.15 7.25 -11.70
C GLU A 98 -14.51 8.40 -12.49
N GLU A 99 -15.30 9.01 -13.39
CA GLU A 99 -14.94 10.17 -14.19
C GLU A 99 -14.59 11.37 -13.33
N ARG A 100 -15.47 11.71 -12.37
CA ARG A 100 -15.23 12.80 -11.43
C ARG A 100 -14.00 12.57 -10.58
N ARG A 101 -13.79 11.34 -10.11
CA ARG A 101 -12.60 10.96 -9.34
C ARG A 101 -11.32 11.16 -10.14
N TRP A 102 -11.30 10.75 -11.41
CA TRP A 102 -10.17 10.97 -12.31
C TRP A 102 -9.94 12.46 -12.57
N LEU A 103 -10.99 13.22 -12.90
CA LEU A 103 -10.92 14.65 -13.17
C LEU A 103 -10.43 15.44 -11.95
N VAL A 104 -10.86 15.09 -10.74
CA VAL A 104 -10.37 15.72 -9.51
C VAL A 104 -8.88 15.47 -9.31
N ARG A 105 -8.38 14.26 -9.56
CA ARG A 105 -6.93 13.97 -9.49
C ARG A 105 -6.15 14.77 -10.51
N HIS A 106 -6.62 14.75 -11.76
CA HIS A 106 -6.00 15.53 -12.82
C HIS A 106 -5.99 17.02 -12.49
N LEU A 107 -7.06 17.57 -11.93
CA LEU A 107 -7.12 18.95 -11.46
C LEU A 107 -6.10 19.27 -10.36
N VAL A 108 -5.84 18.33 -9.44
CA VAL A 108 -4.79 18.49 -8.42
C VAL A 108 -3.41 18.51 -9.07
N ASP A 109 -3.13 17.59 -9.99
CA ASP A 109 -1.87 17.53 -10.72
C ASP A 109 -1.60 18.84 -11.48
N LEU A 110 -2.61 19.36 -12.19
CA LEU A 110 -2.50 20.62 -12.93
C LEU A 110 -2.18 21.81 -12.02
N ARG A 111 -2.85 21.88 -10.86
CA ARG A 111 -2.59 22.96 -9.87
C ARG A 111 -1.20 22.85 -9.26
N TYR A 112 -0.73 21.63 -9.02
CA TYR A 112 0.62 21.38 -8.52
C TYR A 112 1.67 21.82 -9.55
N SER A 113 1.53 21.40 -10.81
CA SER A 113 2.42 21.81 -11.91
C SER A 113 2.42 23.33 -12.13
N LEU A 114 1.26 23.99 -12.04
CA LEU A 114 1.18 25.45 -12.13
C LEU A 114 1.98 26.14 -11.01
N LYS A 115 1.86 25.63 -9.78
CA LYS A 115 2.59 26.15 -8.63
C LYS A 115 4.10 26.00 -8.79
N GLU A 116 4.56 24.86 -9.32
CA GLU A 116 5.99 24.64 -9.58
C GLU A 116 6.56 25.59 -10.63
N LEU A 117 5.86 25.81 -11.74
CA LEU A 117 6.28 26.80 -12.76
C LEU A 117 6.33 28.21 -12.18
N GLN A 118 5.30 28.61 -11.41
CA GLN A 118 5.27 29.92 -10.76
C GLN A 118 6.41 30.11 -9.75
N SER A 119 6.77 29.08 -8.98
CA SER A 119 7.93 29.14 -8.09
C SER A 119 9.25 29.26 -8.85
N ALA A 120 9.40 28.54 -9.97
CA ALA A 120 10.61 28.59 -10.80
C ALA A 120 10.79 29.95 -11.50
N GLU A 121 9.70 30.66 -11.80
CA GLU A 121 9.76 32.04 -12.32
C GLU A 121 10.18 33.07 -11.26
N CYS A 122 9.89 32.82 -9.97
CA CYS A 122 10.19 33.75 -8.87
C CYS A 122 11.62 33.66 -8.33
N ASP A 123 12.29 32.51 -8.41
CA ASP A 123 13.70 32.35 -8.01
C ASP A 123 14.50 31.53 -9.04
N PRO A 124 15.24 32.20 -9.95
CA PRO A 124 16.06 31.53 -10.97
C PRO A 124 17.27 30.75 -10.42
N LEU A 125 17.61 30.92 -9.14
CA LEU A 125 18.73 30.24 -8.48
C LEU A 125 18.31 28.97 -7.74
N GLU A 126 17.02 28.79 -7.44
CA GLU A 126 16.50 27.47 -7.07
C GLU A 126 16.52 26.57 -8.31
N ILE A 127 17.48 25.65 -8.36
CA ILE A 127 17.41 24.49 -9.24
C ILE A 127 16.26 23.63 -8.69
N ALA A 128 15.02 24.03 -8.97
CA ALA A 128 13.87 23.16 -8.80
C ALA A 128 14.22 21.88 -9.57
N PRO A 129 14.24 20.70 -8.92
CA PRO A 129 14.43 19.47 -9.66
C PRO A 129 13.36 19.49 -10.76
N HIS A 130 13.74 19.26 -12.01
CA HIS A 130 12.79 19.20 -13.13
C HIS A 130 11.85 18.00 -12.93
N VAL A 131 10.93 18.14 -11.97
CA VAL A 131 9.91 17.17 -11.60
C VAL A 131 8.85 17.27 -12.67
N LYS A 132 8.71 16.19 -13.44
CA LYS A 132 7.70 16.12 -14.50
C LYS A 132 6.60 15.17 -14.05
N THR A 133 5.37 15.66 -14.00
CA THR A 133 4.21 14.82 -13.63
C THR A 133 3.51 14.32 -14.88
N VAL A 134 3.40 12.99 -15.04
CA VAL A 134 2.66 12.36 -16.16
C VAL A 134 1.82 11.21 -15.63
N VAL A 135 0.51 11.22 -15.85
CA VAL A 135 -0.45 10.20 -15.40
C VAL A 135 -0.25 9.77 -13.93
N GLY A 136 -0.02 10.75 -13.06
CA GLY A 136 0.23 10.58 -11.62
C GLY A 136 1.64 10.14 -11.22
N HIS A 137 2.59 10.02 -12.16
CA HIS A 137 4.00 9.75 -11.85
C HIS A 137 4.75 11.06 -11.63
N HIS A 138 5.34 11.26 -10.45
CA HIS A 138 6.27 12.37 -10.20
C HIS A 138 7.69 11.96 -10.60
N PHE A 139 8.14 12.37 -11.78
CA PHE A 139 9.43 11.95 -12.31
C PHE A 139 10.59 12.86 -11.93
N ASN A 140 11.67 12.27 -11.43
CA ASN A 140 12.96 12.93 -11.29
C ASN A 140 13.94 12.49 -12.38
N VAL A 141 14.74 13.44 -12.88
CA VAL A 141 15.79 13.15 -13.87
C VAL A 141 16.97 12.49 -13.18
N GLN A 142 17.31 11.28 -13.59
CA GLN A 142 18.49 10.58 -13.12
C GLN A 142 19.56 10.55 -14.22
N ARG A 143 20.59 11.39 -14.07
CA ARG A 143 21.70 11.54 -15.04
C ARG A 143 22.92 10.65 -14.74
N SER A 144 22.95 9.96 -13.59
CA SER A 144 24.07 9.10 -13.20
C SER A 144 23.65 8.02 -12.21
N GLY A 145 24.27 6.84 -12.29
CA GLY A 145 24.22 5.85 -11.21
C GLY A 145 24.99 4.56 -11.52
N HIS A 146 25.17 3.76 -10.45
CA HIS A 146 26.12 2.66 -10.35
C HIS A 146 26.22 1.72 -11.56
N ILE A 147 27.46 1.41 -11.92
CA ILE A 147 27.89 0.40 -12.90
C ILE A 147 27.48 -0.98 -12.37
N GLY A 148 26.42 -1.59 -12.91
CA GLY A 148 26.11 -2.97 -12.53
C GLY A 148 24.81 -3.55 -13.09
N ALA A 149 23.71 -2.80 -13.10
CA ALA A 149 22.40 -3.34 -13.50
C ALA A 149 21.91 -2.77 -14.84
N ARG A 150 21.51 -3.66 -15.76
CA ARG A 150 20.78 -3.29 -16.99
C ARG A 150 19.38 -2.81 -16.58
N GLN A 151 19.05 -1.57 -16.91
CA GLN A 151 17.71 -1.01 -16.69
C GLN A 151 16.94 -0.97 -18.01
N TYR A 152 15.65 -1.25 -17.95
CA TYR A 152 14.75 -1.22 -19.10
C TYR A 152 13.67 -0.18 -18.84
N CYS A 153 13.23 0.48 -19.90
CA CYS A 153 12.12 1.41 -19.87
C CYS A 153 10.81 0.65 -19.66
N ASP A 154 10.07 0.97 -18.60
CA ASP A 154 8.77 0.38 -18.29
C ASP A 154 7.70 0.70 -19.34
N HIS A 155 7.90 1.73 -20.18
CA HIS A 155 6.99 2.09 -21.26
C HIS A 155 7.27 1.30 -22.56
N CYS A 156 8.51 1.32 -23.07
CA CYS A 156 8.84 0.73 -24.37
C CYS A 156 9.56 -0.63 -24.28
N SER A 157 9.87 -1.11 -23.07
CA SER A 157 10.68 -2.31 -22.81
C SER A 157 12.11 -2.27 -23.37
N GLY A 158 12.55 -1.14 -23.90
CA GLY A 158 13.89 -0.95 -24.44
C GLY A 158 14.94 -0.72 -23.35
N LEU A 159 16.18 -1.14 -23.61
CA LEU A 159 17.31 -0.94 -22.71
C LEU A 159 17.64 0.56 -22.54
N ILE A 160 17.93 0.97 -21.31
CA ILE A 160 18.37 2.32 -20.95
C ILE A 160 19.89 2.31 -20.77
N TRP A 161 20.60 2.99 -21.67
CA TRP A 161 22.06 3.13 -21.61
C TRP A 161 22.44 4.33 -20.74
N ARG A 162 22.50 4.15 -19.41
CA ARG A 162 22.73 5.23 -18.43
C ARG A 162 24.04 6.01 -18.61
N MET A 163 25.00 5.48 -19.38
CA MET A 163 26.26 6.17 -19.71
C MET A 163 26.09 7.27 -20.76
N ILE A 164 24.96 7.29 -21.48
CA ILE A 164 24.74 8.15 -22.65
C ILE A 164 23.38 8.87 -22.57
N GLN A 165 22.42 8.30 -21.85
CA GLN A 165 21.04 8.78 -21.83
C GLN A 165 20.56 9.02 -20.39
N ALA A 166 20.00 10.20 -20.14
CA ALA A 166 19.23 10.46 -18.93
C ALA A 166 17.95 9.60 -18.94
N CYS A 167 17.58 9.06 -17.78
CA CYS A 167 16.28 8.42 -17.57
C CYS A 167 15.48 9.20 -16.52
N TYR A 168 14.16 9.03 -16.60
CA TYR A 168 13.23 9.57 -15.62
C TYR A 168 12.77 8.42 -14.72
N VAL A 169 12.80 8.65 -13.41
CA VAL A 169 12.35 7.68 -12.42
C VAL A 169 11.27 8.31 -11.55
N CYS A 170 10.12 7.66 -11.46
CA CYS A 170 9.03 8.08 -10.59
C CYS A 170 9.43 7.85 -9.13
N THR A 171 9.31 8.89 -8.30
CA THR A 171 9.63 8.81 -6.86
C THR A 171 8.69 7.92 -6.08
N ASP A 172 7.46 7.75 -6.56
CA ASP A 172 6.41 7.11 -5.78
C ASP A 172 6.32 5.61 -6.06
N CYS A 173 6.42 5.19 -7.33
CA CYS A 173 6.26 3.79 -7.73
C CYS A 173 7.48 3.17 -8.42
N ASN A 174 8.58 3.92 -8.53
CA ASN A 174 9.82 3.49 -9.22
C ASN A 174 9.62 3.12 -10.70
N PHE A 175 8.63 3.70 -11.39
CA PHE A 175 8.50 3.60 -12.84
C PHE A 175 9.69 4.27 -13.53
N ILE A 176 10.31 3.58 -14.49
CA ILE A 176 11.48 4.09 -15.21
C ILE A 176 11.13 4.31 -16.69
N ALA A 177 11.42 5.50 -17.20
CA ALA A 177 11.21 5.85 -18.60
C ALA A 177 12.47 6.44 -19.25
N HIS A 178 12.66 6.19 -20.56
CA HIS A 178 13.54 7.03 -21.36
C HIS A 178 12.99 8.45 -21.42
N GLN A 179 13.85 9.46 -21.52
CA GLN A 179 13.45 10.84 -21.78
C GLN A 179 12.45 10.97 -22.95
N LYS A 180 12.71 10.29 -24.07
CA LYS A 180 11.82 10.30 -25.25
C LYS A 180 10.48 9.59 -25.05
N CYS A 181 10.34 8.77 -24.02
CA CYS A 181 9.14 7.99 -23.75
C CYS A 181 8.21 8.67 -22.75
N VAL A 182 8.69 9.67 -21.98
CA VAL A 182 7.95 10.26 -20.86
C VAL A 182 6.59 10.82 -21.29
N ASP A 183 6.53 11.56 -22.39
CA ASP A 183 5.29 12.17 -22.90
C ASP A 183 4.28 11.17 -23.47
N SER A 184 4.72 9.94 -23.75
CA SER A 184 3.89 8.87 -24.31
C SER A 184 3.42 7.85 -23.27
N ILE A 185 3.71 8.08 -21.98
CA ILE A 185 3.34 7.15 -20.91
C ILE A 185 1.83 7.12 -20.75
N ILE A 186 1.27 5.92 -20.83
CA ILE A 186 -0.15 5.64 -20.64
C ILE A 186 -0.42 4.90 -19.32
N ARG A 187 0.56 4.22 -18.73
CA ARG A 187 0.37 3.49 -17.47
C ARG A 187 0.23 4.48 -16.32
N ILE A 188 -0.92 4.50 -15.65
CA ILE A 188 -1.14 5.25 -14.40
C ILE A 188 -0.12 4.81 -13.34
N CYS A 189 0.35 5.77 -12.55
CA CYS A 189 1.23 5.51 -11.42
C CYS A 189 0.63 4.49 -10.44
N ALA A 190 1.39 3.44 -10.13
CA ALA A 190 0.94 2.41 -9.21
C ALA A 190 0.67 2.97 -7.79
N HIS A 191 1.33 4.07 -7.41
CA HIS A 191 1.06 4.76 -6.15
C HIS A 191 -0.35 5.32 -6.09
N VAL A 192 -0.83 5.91 -7.20
CA VAL A 192 -2.19 6.43 -7.30
C VAL A 192 -3.18 5.28 -7.20
N VAL A 193 -2.99 4.21 -7.99
CA VAL A 193 -3.84 3.00 -7.94
C VAL A 193 -3.89 2.40 -6.54
N ALA A 194 -2.73 2.24 -5.89
CA ALA A 194 -2.63 1.69 -4.54
C ALA A 194 -3.31 2.58 -3.49
N SER A 195 -3.19 3.90 -3.61
CA SER A 195 -3.80 4.87 -2.69
C SER A 195 -5.33 4.90 -2.80
N GLU A 196 -5.85 4.70 -4.01
CA GLU A 196 -7.29 4.57 -4.24
C GLU A 196 -7.85 3.29 -3.65
N ARG A 197 -7.20 2.16 -3.93
CA ARG A 197 -7.63 0.84 -3.45
C ARG A 197 -7.44 0.69 -1.94
N ARG A 198 -6.44 1.37 -1.36
CA ARG A 198 -6.01 1.37 0.06
C ARG A 198 -5.47 0.03 0.58
N TYR A 199 -5.95 -1.08 0.05
CA TYR A 199 -5.59 -2.45 0.42
C TYR A 199 -5.19 -3.25 -0.83
N PRO A 200 -4.34 -4.29 -0.68
CA PRO A 200 -4.05 -5.19 -1.78
C PRO A 200 -5.30 -5.99 -2.20
N ILE A 201 -5.30 -6.52 -3.42
CA ILE A 201 -6.35 -7.43 -3.91
C ILE A 201 -6.42 -8.64 -2.96
N ASN A 202 -7.64 -8.93 -2.48
CA ASN A 202 -7.90 -9.97 -1.48
C ASN A 202 -8.32 -11.32 -2.09
N GLU A 203 -8.60 -11.36 -3.39
CA GLU A 203 -9.02 -12.55 -4.12
C GLU A 203 -7.80 -13.38 -4.57
N ILE A 204 -7.90 -14.70 -4.46
CA ILE A 204 -6.90 -15.62 -5.01
C ILE A 204 -7.33 -15.99 -6.43
N CYS A 205 -6.44 -15.81 -7.41
CA CYS A 205 -6.73 -16.06 -8.82
C CYS A 205 -7.97 -15.31 -9.34
N PRO A 206 -7.99 -13.96 -9.38
CA PRO A 206 -9.15 -13.19 -9.85
C PRO A 206 -9.30 -13.19 -11.38
N GLU A 207 -9.01 -14.32 -12.04
CA GLU A 207 -8.99 -14.42 -13.50
C GLU A 207 -10.39 -14.26 -14.10
N ILE A 208 -10.52 -13.36 -15.08
CA ILE A 208 -11.79 -13.10 -15.79
C ILE A 208 -11.80 -13.64 -17.23
N GLY A 209 -10.65 -14.09 -17.73
CA GLY A 209 -10.47 -14.59 -19.10
C GLY A 209 -10.31 -13.49 -20.17
N LEU A 210 -9.68 -13.87 -21.30
CA LEU A 210 -9.40 -12.97 -22.42
C LEU A 210 -10.64 -12.32 -23.05
N ALA A 211 -11.76 -13.05 -23.11
CA ALA A 211 -13.01 -12.56 -23.68
C ALA A 211 -13.55 -11.36 -22.90
N ALA A 212 -13.49 -11.40 -21.56
CA ALA A 212 -13.97 -10.32 -20.69
C ALA A 212 -13.17 -9.03 -20.85
N GLN A 213 -11.87 -9.13 -21.18
CA GLN A 213 -11.01 -7.99 -21.52
C GLN A 213 -10.95 -7.68 -23.03
N ARG A 214 -11.89 -8.22 -23.81
CA ARG A 214 -12.04 -7.97 -25.26
C ARG A 214 -10.76 -8.25 -26.05
N TYR A 215 -9.97 -9.24 -25.61
CA TYR A 215 -8.68 -9.61 -26.20
C TYR A 215 -7.71 -8.41 -26.31
N LYS A 216 -7.80 -7.42 -25.43
CA LYS A 216 -6.87 -6.27 -25.39
C LYS A 216 -6.01 -6.32 -24.14
N CYS A 217 -4.75 -5.93 -24.27
CA CYS A 217 -3.90 -5.66 -23.12
C CYS A 217 -4.50 -4.50 -22.31
N PRO A 218 -4.72 -4.65 -20.99
CA PRO A 218 -5.34 -3.58 -20.19
C PRO A 218 -4.45 -2.35 -20.04
N GLU A 219 -3.14 -2.49 -20.22
CA GLU A 219 -2.19 -1.38 -20.08
C GLU A 219 -1.99 -0.61 -21.40
N CYS A 220 -1.68 -1.32 -22.50
CA CYS A 220 -1.36 -0.68 -23.78
C CYS A 220 -2.42 -0.79 -24.87
N GLY A 221 -3.51 -1.51 -24.61
CA GLY A 221 -4.64 -1.64 -25.55
C GLY A 221 -4.37 -2.53 -26.77
N ILE A 222 -3.17 -3.08 -26.94
CA ILE A 222 -2.83 -3.95 -28.08
C ILE A 222 -3.71 -5.20 -28.09
N LEU A 223 -4.13 -5.64 -29.29
CA LEU A 223 -4.88 -6.87 -29.47
C LEU A 223 -3.99 -8.09 -29.22
N LEU A 224 -4.40 -8.93 -28.28
CA LEU A 224 -3.73 -10.15 -27.86
C LEU A 224 -4.26 -11.34 -28.67
N ASN A 225 -3.35 -12.20 -29.10
CA ASN A 225 -3.69 -13.49 -29.69
C ASN A 225 -2.51 -14.46 -29.59
N PHE A 226 -2.76 -15.74 -29.87
CA PHE A 226 -1.77 -16.81 -29.78
C PHE A 226 -1.02 -17.05 -31.10
N LYS A 227 -1.18 -16.18 -32.11
CA LYS A 227 -0.54 -16.39 -33.43
C LYS A 227 0.91 -15.94 -33.47
N ASN A 228 1.32 -15.06 -32.55
CA ASN A 228 2.63 -14.44 -32.59
C ASN A 228 3.17 -14.19 -31.17
N SER A 229 4.41 -14.63 -30.91
CA SER A 229 5.05 -14.56 -29.58
C SER A 229 5.20 -13.14 -29.02
N TRP A 230 5.21 -12.11 -29.87
CA TRP A 230 5.29 -10.70 -29.44
C TRP A 230 4.00 -10.15 -28.81
N ILE A 231 2.87 -10.81 -29.03
CA ILE A 231 1.54 -10.44 -28.51
C ILE A 231 0.86 -11.59 -27.78
N GLU A 232 1.63 -12.65 -27.50
CA GLU A 232 1.16 -13.81 -26.79
C GLU A 232 0.78 -13.42 -25.35
N PRO A 233 -0.49 -13.59 -24.96
CA PRO A 233 -0.99 -13.15 -23.68
C PRO A 233 -0.26 -13.82 -22.50
N ARG A 234 0.15 -13.03 -21.50
CA ARG A 234 0.70 -13.49 -20.23
C ARG A 234 -0.28 -13.16 -19.10
N LEU A 235 -0.68 -14.16 -18.32
CA LEU A 235 -1.57 -14.01 -17.18
C LEU A 235 -0.80 -13.45 -15.98
N CYS A 236 -1.32 -12.37 -15.39
CA CYS A 236 -0.86 -11.84 -14.11
C CYS A 236 -1.63 -12.51 -12.97
N ASP A 237 -0.93 -13.16 -12.02
CA ASP A 237 -1.58 -13.86 -10.90
C ASP A 237 -2.29 -12.89 -9.92
N TYR A 238 -1.75 -11.68 -9.76
CA TYR A 238 -2.31 -10.65 -8.87
C TYR A 238 -3.58 -9.99 -9.41
N SER A 239 -3.58 -9.52 -10.66
CA SER A 239 -4.72 -8.80 -11.24
C SER A 239 -5.71 -9.70 -11.97
N GLY A 240 -5.35 -10.94 -12.29
CA GLY A 240 -6.20 -11.87 -13.05
C GLY A 240 -6.39 -11.49 -14.53
N LEU A 241 -5.65 -10.49 -15.01
CA LEU A 241 -5.72 -10.00 -16.39
C LEU A 241 -4.57 -10.52 -17.25
N TYR A 242 -4.81 -10.58 -18.55
CA TYR A 242 -3.83 -10.96 -19.55
C TYR A 242 -3.16 -9.72 -20.17
N TYR A 243 -1.83 -9.74 -20.24
CA TYR A 243 -1.00 -8.64 -20.73
C TYR A 243 -0.14 -9.08 -21.91
N CYS A 244 0.31 -8.13 -22.74
CA CYS A 244 1.31 -8.43 -23.74
C CYS A 244 2.72 -8.60 -23.10
N PRO A 245 3.67 -9.23 -23.80
CA PRO A 245 5.06 -9.39 -23.33
C PRO A 245 5.78 -8.08 -22.94
N ASN A 246 5.38 -6.93 -23.50
CA ASN A 246 5.96 -5.63 -23.16
C ASN A 246 5.44 -5.06 -21.83
N CYS A 247 4.22 -5.40 -21.43
CA CYS A 247 3.62 -4.94 -20.16
C CYS A 247 3.80 -5.94 -19.02
N HIS A 248 4.12 -7.19 -19.35
CA HIS A 248 4.31 -8.27 -18.39
C HIS A 248 5.61 -9.01 -18.68
N TRP A 249 6.67 -8.70 -17.92
CA TRP A 249 8.01 -9.23 -18.17
C TRP A 249 8.25 -10.61 -17.55
N ASN A 250 7.20 -11.24 -16.98
CA ASN A 250 7.31 -12.44 -16.15
C ASN A 250 8.13 -12.17 -14.88
N ASP A 251 7.97 -10.98 -14.31
CA ASP A 251 8.47 -10.71 -12.97
C ASP A 251 7.75 -11.59 -11.96
N TYR A 252 8.41 -11.82 -10.84
CA TYR A 252 7.95 -12.68 -9.77
C TYR A 252 7.66 -11.84 -8.53
N SER A 253 6.52 -12.10 -7.89
CA SER A 253 6.17 -11.50 -6.61
C SER A 253 5.32 -12.46 -5.77
N ILE A 254 5.37 -12.28 -4.46
CA ILE A 254 4.47 -12.94 -3.52
C ILE A 254 3.09 -12.28 -3.63
N ILE A 255 2.02 -13.08 -3.64
CA ILE A 255 0.66 -12.58 -3.80
C ILE A 255 0.01 -12.39 -2.43
N PRO A 256 -0.36 -11.15 -2.03
CA PRO A 256 -0.92 -10.86 -0.70
C PRO A 256 -2.11 -11.74 -0.30
N ALA A 257 -3.06 -11.98 -1.22
CA ALA A 257 -4.20 -12.84 -0.98
C ALA A 257 -3.80 -14.28 -0.62
N ARG A 258 -2.78 -14.85 -1.29
CA ARG A 258 -2.28 -16.21 -1.03
C ARG A 258 -1.62 -16.30 0.35
N VAL A 259 -0.89 -15.26 0.75
CA VAL A 259 -0.28 -15.19 2.09
C VAL A 259 -1.36 -15.19 3.17
N VAL A 260 -2.39 -14.37 3.02
CA VAL A 260 -3.45 -14.21 4.04
C VAL A 260 -4.37 -15.43 4.13
N HIS A 261 -4.75 -16.01 3.00
CA HIS A 261 -5.73 -17.10 2.98
C HIS A 261 -5.09 -18.48 3.10
N ASN A 262 -3.94 -18.68 2.45
CA ASN A 262 -3.31 -20.00 2.31
C ASN A 262 -1.97 -20.12 3.01
N TRP A 263 -1.45 -19.03 3.61
CA TRP A 263 -0.09 -18.98 4.16
C TRP A 263 0.98 -19.40 3.12
N ASP A 264 0.75 -19.00 1.87
CA ASP A 264 1.58 -19.38 0.73
C ASP A 264 2.42 -18.18 0.24
N PHE A 265 3.74 -18.34 0.32
CA PHE A 265 4.74 -17.35 -0.06
C PHE A 265 5.41 -17.68 -1.41
N THR A 266 4.86 -18.62 -2.17
CA THR A 266 5.37 -18.97 -3.49
C THR A 266 5.31 -17.75 -4.40
N GLN A 267 6.40 -17.48 -5.11
CA GLN A 267 6.42 -16.36 -6.05
C GLN A 267 5.63 -16.71 -7.32
N CYS A 268 4.73 -15.82 -7.71
CA CYS A 268 3.91 -15.94 -8.89
C CYS A 268 4.27 -14.89 -9.93
N LYS A 269 3.97 -15.18 -11.20
CA LYS A 269 4.22 -14.25 -12.30
C LYS A 269 3.24 -13.08 -12.25
N VAL A 270 3.76 -11.86 -12.32
CA VAL A 270 2.98 -10.63 -12.26
C VAL A 270 3.37 -9.64 -13.35
N SER A 271 2.42 -8.77 -13.72
CA SER A 271 2.67 -7.65 -14.63
C SER A 271 3.56 -6.58 -13.96
N ARG A 272 4.14 -5.69 -14.77
CA ARG A 272 4.97 -4.58 -14.24
C ARG A 272 4.19 -3.67 -13.30
N ALA A 273 2.95 -3.35 -13.70
CA ALA A 273 2.04 -2.57 -12.89
C ALA A 273 1.75 -3.24 -11.54
N ALA A 274 1.41 -4.54 -11.57
CA ALA A 274 1.11 -5.32 -10.36
C ALA A 274 2.31 -5.42 -9.42
N LEU A 275 3.52 -5.65 -9.96
CA LEU A 275 4.73 -5.69 -9.15
C LEU A 275 4.95 -4.37 -8.39
N GLN A 276 4.86 -3.24 -9.10
CA GLN A 276 5.00 -1.91 -8.50
C GLN A 276 3.94 -1.67 -7.42
N GLU A 277 2.69 -2.09 -7.66
CA GLU A 277 1.60 -1.98 -6.71
C GLU A 277 1.80 -2.84 -5.46
N ILE A 278 2.15 -4.11 -5.62
CA ILE A 278 2.42 -5.02 -4.50
C ILE A 278 3.53 -4.47 -3.61
N ASN A 279 4.61 -3.94 -4.21
CA ASN A 279 5.73 -3.35 -3.48
C ASN A 279 5.30 -2.15 -2.62
N LEU A 280 4.29 -1.39 -3.05
CA LEU A 280 3.75 -0.26 -2.28
C LEU A 280 2.98 -0.68 -1.03
N PHE A 281 2.48 -1.91 -0.98
CA PHE A 281 1.81 -2.48 0.18
C PHE A 281 2.73 -3.36 1.04
N TYR A 282 3.86 -3.81 0.50
CA TYR A 282 4.68 -4.87 1.09
C TYR A 282 5.05 -4.65 2.56
N GLU A 283 5.49 -3.43 2.90
CA GLU A 283 5.91 -3.07 4.27
C GLU A 283 4.79 -2.39 5.08
N LYS A 284 3.64 -2.11 4.48
CA LYS A 284 2.58 -1.36 5.16
C LYS A 284 1.77 -2.28 6.09
N PRO A 285 1.58 -1.95 7.37
CA PRO A 285 0.82 -2.77 8.31
C PRO A 285 -0.69 -2.60 8.12
N LEU A 286 -1.22 -3.21 7.06
CA LEU A 286 -2.62 -3.05 6.62
C LEU A 286 -3.51 -4.25 6.95
N ILE A 287 -2.92 -5.39 7.34
CA ILE A 287 -3.61 -6.68 7.41
C ILE A 287 -3.98 -6.97 8.86
N LYS A 288 -5.28 -7.03 9.13
CA LYS A 288 -5.80 -7.59 10.39
C LYS A 288 -5.94 -9.11 10.26
N LEU A 289 -4.83 -9.82 10.43
CA LEU A 289 -4.75 -11.24 10.09
C LEU A 289 -5.75 -12.11 10.88
N GLU A 290 -5.97 -11.80 12.15
CA GLU A 290 -6.88 -12.59 13.00
C GLU A 290 -8.35 -12.40 12.62
N GLU A 291 -8.73 -11.20 12.17
CA GLU A 291 -10.06 -10.95 11.62
C GLU A 291 -10.23 -11.61 10.24
N ALA A 292 -9.19 -11.57 9.40
CA ALA A 292 -9.24 -12.11 8.05
C ALA A 292 -9.21 -13.64 8.01
N ASN A 293 -8.38 -14.28 8.83
CA ASN A 293 -8.20 -15.73 8.86
C ASN A 293 -7.78 -16.22 10.26
N PRO A 294 -8.71 -16.34 11.21
CA PRO A 294 -8.41 -16.73 12.59
C PRO A 294 -7.83 -18.16 12.69
N LYS A 295 -8.14 -19.03 11.71
CA LYS A 295 -7.65 -20.41 11.69
C LYS A 295 -6.12 -20.48 11.57
N LEU A 296 -5.46 -19.49 10.97
CA LEU A 296 -4.01 -19.46 10.91
C LEU A 296 -3.36 -19.48 12.30
N PHE A 297 -3.94 -18.78 13.28
CA PHE A 297 -3.42 -18.77 14.65
C PHE A 297 -3.62 -20.09 15.39
N VAL A 298 -4.51 -20.95 14.90
CA VAL A 298 -4.74 -22.30 15.44
C VAL A 298 -3.73 -23.29 14.85
N PHE A 299 -3.50 -23.21 13.53
CA PHE A 299 -2.65 -24.17 12.82
C PHE A 299 -1.16 -23.81 12.82
N LEU A 300 -0.81 -22.54 13.04
CA LEU A 300 0.56 -22.06 12.98
C LEU A 300 1.03 -21.57 14.35
N GLU A 301 1.77 -22.42 15.05
CA GLU A 301 2.32 -22.11 16.38
C GLU A 301 3.13 -20.80 16.39
N LYS A 302 3.93 -20.56 15.34
CA LYS A 302 4.73 -19.34 15.20
C LYS A 302 3.90 -18.05 15.24
N LEU A 303 2.68 -18.04 14.69
CA LEU A 303 1.79 -16.89 14.78
C LEU A 303 1.28 -16.68 16.20
N GLY A 304 0.95 -17.76 16.91
CA GLY A 304 0.60 -17.72 18.33
C GLY A 304 1.72 -17.12 19.17
N THR A 305 2.96 -17.56 18.95
CA THR A 305 4.16 -17.05 19.62
C THR A 305 4.38 -15.56 19.34
N VAL A 306 4.33 -15.13 18.07
CA VAL A 306 4.48 -13.72 17.71
C VAL A 306 3.37 -12.86 18.31
N LYS A 307 2.12 -13.31 18.26
CA LYS A 307 0.99 -12.60 18.87
C LYS A 307 1.22 -12.39 20.37
N LYS A 308 1.61 -13.44 21.10
CA LYS A 308 1.93 -13.36 22.52
C LYS A 308 3.09 -12.40 22.81
N LEU A 309 4.17 -12.49 22.03
CA LEU A 309 5.32 -11.56 22.16
C LEU A 309 4.91 -10.11 21.92
N ARG A 310 4.14 -9.82 20.87
CA ARG A 310 3.64 -8.47 20.59
C ARG A 310 2.74 -7.93 21.71
N GLN A 311 1.85 -8.76 22.25
CA GLN A 311 1.01 -8.40 23.40
C GLN A 311 1.86 -8.06 24.63
N ASN A 312 2.86 -8.89 24.92
CA ASN A 312 3.78 -8.65 26.03
C ASN A 312 4.58 -7.35 25.85
N LEU A 313 5.13 -7.12 24.65
CA LEU A 313 5.86 -5.90 24.31
C LEU A 313 4.97 -4.65 24.40
N PHE A 314 3.71 -4.76 24.02
CA PHE A 314 2.74 -3.68 24.19
C PHE A 314 2.54 -3.30 25.66
N TYR A 315 2.49 -4.27 26.58
CA TYR A 315 2.45 -4.00 28.01
C TYR A 315 3.76 -3.41 28.52
N MET A 316 4.91 -4.00 28.16
CA MET A 316 6.23 -3.52 28.56
C MET A 316 6.47 -2.07 28.13
N ARG A 317 6.01 -1.68 26.93
CA ARG A 317 6.09 -0.31 26.42
C ARG A 317 5.53 0.71 27.42
N LYS A 318 4.44 0.40 28.14
CA LYS A 318 3.84 1.32 29.13
C LYS A 318 4.80 1.59 30.30
N TYR A 319 5.48 0.56 30.79
CA TYR A 319 6.50 0.70 31.83
C TYR A 319 7.66 1.57 31.36
N LEU A 320 8.15 1.32 30.14
CA LEU A 320 9.32 2.02 29.59
C LEU A 320 9.04 3.50 29.29
N LEU A 321 7.84 3.83 28.78
CA LEU A 321 7.45 5.23 28.52
C LEU A 321 7.31 6.07 29.79
N GLU A 322 6.92 5.44 30.90
CA GLU A 322 6.78 6.12 32.18
C GLU A 322 8.02 5.96 33.08
N CYS A 323 9.08 5.33 32.58
CA CYS A 323 10.35 5.16 33.29
C CYS A 323 11.36 6.21 32.81
N ARG A 324 11.84 7.03 33.74
CA ARG A 324 12.82 8.09 33.44
C ARG A 324 14.14 7.51 32.93
N SER A 325 14.67 6.46 33.56
CA SER A 325 15.92 5.82 33.14
C SER A 325 15.81 5.21 31.73
N ALA A 326 14.73 4.48 31.42
CA ALA A 326 14.51 3.95 30.07
C ALA A 326 14.40 5.05 29.01
N THR A 327 13.79 6.17 29.37
CA THR A 327 13.61 7.33 28.47
C THR A 327 14.93 8.04 28.20
N GLU A 328 15.73 8.28 29.24
CA GLU A 328 17.06 8.88 29.11
C GLU A 328 18.00 8.01 28.28
N GLU A 329 17.93 6.68 28.44
CA GLU A 329 18.69 5.72 27.63
C GLU A 329 18.16 5.56 26.20
N LYS A 330 16.97 6.12 25.89
CA LYS A 330 16.23 5.92 24.63
C LYS A 330 16.07 4.44 24.29
N LEU A 331 15.76 3.64 25.31
CA LEU A 331 15.79 2.17 25.21
C LEU A 331 14.78 1.66 24.16
N LEU A 332 13.59 2.24 24.10
CA LEU A 332 12.59 1.93 23.08
C LEU A 332 13.11 2.24 21.67
N ASP A 333 13.54 3.47 21.41
CA ASP A 333 14.00 3.87 20.07
C ASP A 333 15.22 3.07 19.62
N LYS A 334 16.17 2.76 20.52
CA LYS A 334 17.33 1.93 20.21
C LYS A 334 16.94 0.52 19.77
N GLN A 335 15.94 -0.10 20.38
CA GLN A 335 15.56 -1.48 20.03
C GLN A 335 14.64 -1.56 18.80
N ILE A 336 13.87 -0.50 18.52
CA ILE A 336 12.93 -0.45 17.40
C ILE A 336 13.61 0.06 16.11
N ALA A 337 14.52 1.03 16.22
CA ALA A 337 15.23 1.62 15.08
C ALA A 337 16.42 0.79 14.60
N ASN A 338 17.05 0.04 15.50
CA ASN A 338 18.16 -0.84 15.16
C ASN A 338 17.64 -2.26 14.91
N HIS A 339 18.17 -2.90 13.87
CA HIS A 339 18.30 -4.36 13.67
C HIS A 339 17.77 -4.93 12.35
N LEU A 340 17.06 -4.18 11.50
CA LEU A 340 16.68 -4.65 10.14
C LEU A 340 16.85 -3.56 9.06
N ASN A 341 17.85 -2.69 9.20
CA ASN A 341 18.18 -1.69 8.18
C ASN A 341 19.16 -2.31 7.17
N ASN A 342 18.64 -2.72 6.01
CA ASN A 342 19.43 -2.58 4.79
C ASN A 342 19.45 -1.09 4.45
N GLU A 343 20.61 -0.54 4.11
CA GLU A 343 20.92 0.91 4.00
C GLU A 343 20.20 1.70 2.90
N ASN A 344 18.99 1.31 2.47
CA ASN A 344 18.26 2.06 1.45
C ASN A 344 16.87 2.45 1.93
N ILE A 345 16.72 3.78 2.10
CA ILE A 345 15.49 4.58 1.95
C ILE A 345 14.40 4.33 3.00
N GLY A 346 14.28 5.26 3.97
CA GLY A 346 13.02 5.56 4.66
C GLY A 346 12.55 4.62 5.78
N ALA A 347 13.27 3.55 6.10
CA ALA A 347 12.83 2.45 6.97
C ALA A 347 12.70 2.74 8.49
N ASN A 348 12.93 3.98 8.95
CA ASN A 348 12.97 4.29 10.39
C ASN A 348 11.57 4.33 11.06
N GLU A 349 10.50 4.42 10.26
CA GLU A 349 9.11 4.35 10.74
C GLU A 349 8.52 2.93 10.62
N SER A 350 9.07 2.08 9.74
CA SER A 350 8.41 0.89 9.18
C SER A 350 8.10 -0.25 10.15
N ARG A 351 8.52 -0.21 11.43
CA ARG A 351 8.32 -1.32 12.38
C ARG A 351 7.83 -0.92 13.77
N ARG A 352 7.54 0.37 13.99
CA ARG A 352 6.95 0.84 15.26
C ARG A 352 5.60 0.16 15.53
N HIS A 353 4.86 -0.20 14.48
CA HIS A 353 3.56 -0.87 14.57
C HIS A 353 3.63 -2.21 15.30
N LEU A 354 4.77 -2.90 15.28
CA LEU A 354 4.92 -4.24 15.89
C LEU A 354 4.70 -4.22 17.41
N ILE A 355 5.08 -3.12 18.07
CA ILE A 355 4.91 -2.95 19.53
C ILE A 355 3.79 -1.97 19.90
N GLN A 356 3.30 -1.16 18.94
CA GLN A 356 2.23 -0.19 19.17
C GLN A 356 0.85 -0.80 18.96
N SER A 357 0.71 -1.67 17.96
CA SER A 357 -0.51 -2.42 17.69
C SER A 357 -0.21 -3.91 17.71
N THR A 358 -1.19 -4.72 18.09
CA THR A 358 -1.08 -6.19 18.06
C THR A 358 -1.90 -6.81 16.95
N GLU A 359 -2.72 -6.02 16.25
CA GLU A 359 -3.74 -6.50 15.30
C GLU A 359 -3.25 -6.45 13.85
N PHE A 360 -2.44 -5.44 13.51
CA PHE A 360 -2.01 -5.19 12.13
C PHE A 360 -0.67 -5.87 11.82
N TYR A 361 -0.59 -6.42 10.61
CA TYR A 361 0.59 -7.03 10.00
C TYR A 361 0.80 -6.48 8.59
N SER A 362 2.06 -6.39 8.15
CA SER A 362 2.43 -6.21 6.75
C SER A 362 2.76 -7.55 6.09
N ILE A 363 2.81 -7.62 4.76
CA ILE A 363 3.26 -8.83 4.06
C ILE A 363 4.71 -9.17 4.42
N SER A 364 5.56 -8.13 4.55
CA SER A 364 6.94 -8.26 5.03
C SER A 364 7.00 -8.92 6.42
N ASP A 365 6.12 -8.53 7.35
CA ASP A 365 6.06 -9.16 8.67
C ASP A 365 5.73 -10.64 8.56
N LEU A 366 4.70 -10.99 7.77
CA LEU A 366 4.28 -12.39 7.61
C LEU A 366 5.37 -13.25 6.98
N GLU A 367 6.12 -12.72 6.03
CA GLU A 367 7.27 -13.39 5.42
C GLU A 367 8.42 -13.59 6.43
N LEU A 368 8.69 -12.59 7.27
CA LEU A 368 9.69 -12.69 8.34
C LEU A 368 9.25 -13.66 9.45
N ILE A 369 7.95 -13.81 9.71
CA ILE A 369 7.40 -14.85 10.60
C ILE A 369 7.62 -16.22 9.97
N GLU A 370 7.35 -16.39 8.68
CA GLU A 370 7.59 -17.64 7.97
C GLU A 370 9.04 -18.09 8.13
N LYS A 371 9.98 -17.16 7.92
CA LYS A 371 11.42 -17.38 8.05
C LYS A 371 11.93 -17.50 9.50
N GLY A 372 11.07 -17.32 10.51
CA GLY A 372 11.46 -17.32 11.94
C GLY A 372 12.21 -16.08 12.43
N ILE A 373 12.66 -15.21 11.52
CA ILE A 373 13.46 -14.01 11.80
C ILE A 373 12.70 -13.05 12.73
N LEU A 374 11.38 -12.88 12.51
CA LEU A 374 10.60 -11.95 13.33
C LEU A 374 10.44 -12.46 14.77
N VAL A 375 10.30 -13.78 14.96
CA VAL A 375 10.19 -14.39 16.29
C VAL A 375 11.45 -14.10 17.09
N ASP A 376 12.62 -14.40 16.51
CA ASP A 376 13.92 -14.18 17.15
C ASP A 376 14.17 -12.71 17.48
N TYR A 377 13.79 -11.81 16.57
CA TYR A 377 13.90 -10.37 16.79
C TYR A 377 13.02 -9.93 17.97
N LEU A 378 11.74 -10.27 17.98
CA LEU A 378 10.82 -9.88 19.06
C LEU A 378 11.24 -10.48 20.40
N GLN A 379 11.77 -11.70 20.42
CA GLN A 379 12.29 -12.32 21.64
C GLN A 379 13.51 -11.57 22.19
N LYS A 380 14.43 -11.14 21.32
CA LYS A 380 15.58 -10.30 21.74
C LYS A 380 15.11 -9.00 22.36
N VAL A 381 14.17 -8.30 21.71
CA VAL A 381 13.59 -7.06 22.24
C VAL A 381 12.90 -7.31 23.58
N PHE A 382 12.11 -8.38 23.69
CA PHE A 382 11.46 -8.77 24.93
C PHE A 382 12.47 -8.97 26.06
N ASN A 383 13.57 -9.70 25.82
CA ASN A 383 14.57 -9.97 26.85
C ASN A 383 15.26 -8.69 27.34
N VAL A 384 15.57 -7.75 26.44
CA VAL A 384 16.16 -6.45 26.80
C VAL A 384 15.18 -5.65 27.67
N PHE A 385 13.91 -5.63 27.30
CA PHE A 385 12.87 -4.90 28.04
C PHE A 385 12.60 -5.54 29.41
N ASP A 386 12.51 -6.87 29.46
CA ASP A 386 12.33 -7.63 30.69
C ASP A 386 13.48 -7.37 31.68
N GLN A 387 14.72 -7.44 31.21
CA GLN A 387 15.91 -7.18 32.01
C GLN A 387 15.87 -5.78 32.63
N HIS A 388 15.54 -4.75 31.83
CA HIS A 388 15.38 -3.39 32.34
C HIS A 388 14.25 -3.32 33.38
N ILE A 389 13.06 -3.86 33.07
CA ILE A 389 11.89 -3.72 33.94
C ILE A 389 12.12 -4.39 35.31
N ARG A 390 12.79 -5.54 35.35
CA ARG A 390 13.08 -6.25 36.61
C ARG A 390 14.22 -5.63 37.41
N SER A 391 15.21 -5.04 36.75
CA SER A 391 16.36 -4.41 37.42
C SER A 391 16.10 -2.95 37.84
N CYS A 392 15.21 -2.25 37.13
CA CYS A 392 14.90 -0.85 37.41
C CYS A 392 13.91 -0.70 38.57
N GLU A 393 14.28 0.06 39.59
CA GLU A 393 13.44 0.29 40.78
C GLU A 393 12.13 1.02 40.45
N LEU A 394 12.15 1.96 39.50
CA LEU A 394 10.96 2.70 39.06
C LEU A 394 9.95 1.79 38.37
N CYS A 395 10.42 0.85 37.55
CA CYS A 395 9.58 -0.13 36.88
C CYS A 395 9.03 -1.15 37.88
N ARG A 396 9.89 -1.65 38.77
CA ARG A 396 9.52 -2.63 39.80
C ARG A 396 8.51 -2.09 40.80
N ALA A 397 8.57 -0.79 41.12
CA ALA A 397 7.56 -0.13 41.97
C ALA A 397 6.13 -0.16 41.40
N LYS A 398 5.98 -0.40 40.09
CA LYS A 398 4.69 -0.56 39.38
C LYS A 398 4.31 -2.02 39.15
N ALA A 399 5.05 -2.97 39.71
CA ALA A 399 4.70 -4.37 39.67
C ALA A 399 3.49 -4.66 40.56
N TYR A 400 2.88 -5.83 40.37
CA TYR A 400 1.71 -6.25 41.12
C TYR A 400 2.08 -7.34 42.11
N ILE A 401 1.29 -7.49 43.17
CA ILE A 401 1.29 -8.66 44.05
C ILE A 401 -0.09 -9.28 43.96
N CYS A 402 -0.16 -10.60 43.84
CA CYS A 402 -1.44 -11.29 43.69
C CYS A 402 -2.22 -11.31 45.01
N GLU A 403 -3.27 -10.49 45.13
CA GLU A 403 -4.09 -10.35 46.35
C GLU A 403 -4.83 -11.63 46.80
N ILE A 404 -4.80 -12.70 46.02
CA ILE A 404 -5.50 -13.97 46.30
C ILE A 404 -4.60 -14.97 47.05
N CYS A 405 -3.28 -14.84 46.93
CA CYS A 405 -2.33 -15.76 47.56
C CYS A 405 -1.34 -15.00 48.43
N ASP A 406 -0.77 -15.68 49.43
CA ASP A 406 0.25 -15.10 50.31
C ASP A 406 1.67 -15.13 49.71
N ASN A 407 1.79 -15.33 48.39
CA ASN A 407 3.06 -15.21 47.69
C ASN A 407 3.35 -13.72 47.40
N ASN A 408 4.41 -13.20 48.01
CA ASN A 408 4.86 -11.81 47.86
C ASN A 408 5.78 -11.59 46.64
N GLU A 409 5.95 -12.60 45.78
CA GLU A 409 6.61 -12.42 44.49
C GLU A 409 5.88 -11.38 43.64
N VAL A 410 6.65 -10.45 43.09
CA VAL A 410 6.13 -9.44 42.17
C VAL A 410 5.82 -10.07 40.83
N ILE A 411 4.67 -9.71 40.27
CA ILE A 411 4.20 -10.19 38.98
C ILE A 411 3.91 -9.04 38.03
N PHE A 412 4.11 -9.31 36.75
CA PHE A 412 3.88 -8.38 35.65
C PHE A 412 2.81 -8.91 34.69
N PRO A 413 2.17 -8.04 33.88
CA PRO A 413 1.14 -8.47 32.94
C PRO A 413 1.63 -9.41 31.84
N PHE A 414 2.94 -9.41 31.58
CA PHE A 414 3.59 -10.20 30.55
C PHE A 414 4.25 -11.48 31.09
N ASP A 415 4.10 -11.77 32.39
CA ASP A 415 4.62 -13.00 33.00
C ASP A 415 3.78 -14.22 32.61
N ASP A 416 4.46 -15.34 32.39
CA ASP A 416 3.82 -16.62 32.14
C ASP A 416 3.00 -17.06 33.37
N GLY A 417 1.77 -17.51 33.11
CA GLY A 417 0.87 -17.92 34.19
C GLY A 417 0.19 -16.77 34.93
N CYS A 418 0.34 -15.51 34.50
CA CYS A 418 -0.45 -14.39 35.00
C CYS A 418 -1.71 -14.14 34.15
N ILE A 419 -2.67 -13.44 34.75
CA ILE A 419 -3.88 -12.97 34.08
C ILE A 419 -4.25 -11.58 34.57
N MET A 420 -4.60 -10.70 33.63
CA MET A 420 -5.05 -9.34 33.91
C MET A 420 -6.59 -9.28 33.88
N CYS A 421 -7.17 -8.63 34.89
CA CYS A 421 -8.61 -8.38 34.91
C CYS A 421 -8.99 -7.32 33.86
N ILE A 422 -9.89 -7.66 32.94
CA ILE A 422 -10.36 -6.74 31.88
C ILE A 422 -11.11 -5.49 32.39
N LYS A 423 -11.61 -5.52 33.63
CA LYS A 423 -12.40 -4.42 34.21
C LYS A 423 -11.53 -3.40 34.95
N CYS A 424 -10.57 -3.86 35.75
CA CYS A 424 -9.78 -2.99 36.62
C CYS A 424 -8.26 -3.05 36.39
N ASN A 425 -7.81 -3.84 35.40
CA ASN A 425 -6.41 -4.06 35.04
C ASN A 425 -5.51 -4.63 36.16
N SER A 426 -6.08 -5.06 37.29
CA SER A 426 -5.32 -5.77 38.33
C SER A 426 -4.87 -7.14 37.83
N ILE A 427 -3.69 -7.55 38.28
CA ILE A 427 -3.00 -8.75 37.82
C ILE A 427 -2.96 -9.78 38.94
N TYR A 428 -3.19 -11.04 38.55
CA TYR A 428 -3.23 -12.17 39.45
C TYR A 428 -2.58 -13.38 38.79
N HIS A 429 -2.14 -14.36 39.58
CA HIS A 429 -1.81 -15.67 39.03
C HIS A 429 -3.06 -16.30 38.42
N ARG A 430 -2.93 -16.89 37.22
CA ARG A 430 -4.01 -17.58 36.50
C ARG A 430 -4.66 -18.66 37.35
N VAL A 431 -3.86 -19.45 38.06
CA VAL A 431 -4.35 -20.49 38.99
C VAL A 431 -5.15 -19.88 40.15
N CYS A 432 -4.75 -18.72 40.65
CA CYS A 432 -5.47 -18.03 41.72
C CYS A 432 -6.82 -17.47 41.24
N MET A 433 -6.84 -16.84 40.07
CA MET A 433 -8.07 -16.31 39.48
C MET A 433 -9.06 -17.41 39.10
N THR A 434 -8.56 -18.53 38.58
CA THR A 434 -9.38 -19.70 38.23
C THR A 434 -10.04 -20.31 39.47
N ARG A 435 -9.30 -20.42 40.59
CA ARG A 435 -9.86 -20.86 41.90
C ARG A 435 -10.97 -19.94 42.44
N LYS A 436 -11.02 -18.68 42.01
CA LYS A 436 -12.07 -17.72 42.34
C LYS A 436 -13.14 -17.61 41.24
N ASN A 437 -13.26 -18.61 40.36
CA ASN A 437 -14.23 -18.63 39.25
C ASN A 437 -14.16 -17.37 38.38
N MET A 438 -12.96 -16.87 38.11
CA MET A 438 -12.72 -15.64 37.34
C MET A 438 -13.36 -14.38 37.96
N SER A 439 -13.67 -14.41 39.25
CA SER A 439 -14.21 -13.28 40.00
C SER A 439 -13.08 -12.43 40.60
N CYS A 440 -12.90 -11.22 40.07
CA CYS A 440 -11.86 -10.31 40.52
C CYS A 440 -12.20 -9.66 41.88
N PRO A 441 -11.39 -9.87 42.94
CA PRO A 441 -11.70 -9.37 44.28
C PRO A 441 -11.71 -7.84 44.34
N LYS A 442 -10.83 -7.16 43.60
CA LYS A 442 -10.82 -5.69 43.53
C LYS A 442 -12.10 -5.15 42.88
N CYS A 443 -12.58 -5.78 41.81
CA CYS A 443 -13.83 -5.38 41.16
C CYS A 443 -15.03 -5.54 42.10
N LEU A 444 -15.10 -6.64 42.86
CA LEU A 444 -16.15 -6.86 43.86
C LEU A 444 -16.12 -5.75 44.93
N ARG A 445 -14.95 -5.46 45.51
CA ARG A 445 -14.81 -4.37 46.51
C ARG A 445 -15.18 -3.01 45.94
N LEU A 446 -14.87 -2.74 44.67
CA LEU A 446 -15.24 -1.48 44.01
C LEU A 446 -16.75 -1.40 43.73
N GLN A 447 -17.39 -2.51 43.37
CA GLN A 447 -18.83 -2.57 43.18
C GLN A 447 -19.58 -2.37 44.51
N GLU A 448 -19.14 -3.03 45.57
CA GLU A 448 -19.71 -2.91 46.91
C GLU A 448 -19.59 -1.48 47.46
N ARG A 449 -18.41 -0.84 47.31
CA ARG A 449 -18.24 0.57 47.67
C ARG A 449 -19.17 1.49 46.87
N LYS A 450 -19.37 1.23 45.59
CA LYS A 450 -20.29 2.02 44.76
C LYS A 450 -21.75 1.84 45.20
N SER A 451 -22.18 0.63 45.54
CA SER A 451 -23.54 0.40 46.04
C SER A 451 -23.78 1.12 47.37
N LEU A 452 -22.82 1.09 48.29
CA LEU A 452 -22.94 1.79 49.57
C LEU A 452 -23.09 3.30 49.38
N LEU A 453 -22.24 3.91 48.54
CA LEU A 453 -22.36 5.33 48.21
C LEU A 453 -23.69 5.68 47.51
N THR A 454 -24.26 4.75 46.74
CA THR A 454 -25.54 5.01 46.05
C THR A 454 -26.71 4.96 47.04
N ILE A 455 -26.63 4.11 48.07
CA ILE A 455 -27.63 4.04 49.15
C ILE A 455 -27.54 5.29 50.02
N GLU A 456 -26.33 5.70 50.45
CA GLU A 456 -26.14 6.92 51.24
C GLU A 456 -26.66 8.17 50.49
N ASN A 457 -26.43 8.28 49.19
CA ASN A 457 -26.97 9.38 48.38
C ASN A 457 -28.48 9.31 48.13
N ALA A 458 -29.10 8.13 48.23
CA ALA A 458 -30.55 7.98 48.11
C ALA A 458 -31.25 8.37 49.42
N ASP A 459 -30.67 7.98 50.56
CA ASP A 459 -31.16 8.34 51.89
C ASP A 459 -31.03 9.87 52.14
N ASP A 460 -29.94 10.50 51.67
CA ASP A 460 -29.73 11.96 51.73
C ASP A 460 -30.71 12.78 50.83
N VAL A 461 -31.35 12.14 49.84
CA VAL A 461 -32.35 12.77 48.96
C VAL A 461 -33.75 12.61 49.55
N SER A 462 -34.08 11.47 50.16
CA SER A 462 -35.37 11.30 50.86
C SER A 462 -35.50 12.25 52.07
N ASP A 463 -34.41 12.51 52.79
CA ASP A 463 -34.43 13.42 53.94
C ASP A 463 -34.57 14.92 53.56
N LYS A 464 -34.45 15.26 52.26
CA LYS A 464 -34.66 16.62 51.75
C LYS A 464 -36.02 16.84 51.09
N GLU A 465 -36.79 15.78 50.81
CA GLU A 465 -38.16 15.89 50.30
C GLU A 465 -39.21 15.93 51.43
N ASP A 466 -38.81 15.56 52.66
CA ASP A 466 -39.65 15.62 53.87
C ASP A 466 -39.45 16.89 54.72
N MET A 467 -38.82 17.94 54.17
CA MET A 467 -38.63 19.26 54.81
C MET A 467 -39.11 20.38 53.90
#